data_AF-A0A1J0LU19-F1
#
_entry.id   AF-A0A1J0LU19-F1
#
_cell.length_a   1.000
_cell.length_b   1.000
_cell.length_c   1.000
_cell.angle_alpha   90.00
_cell.angle_beta   90.00
_cell.angle_gamma   90.00
#
_symmetry.space_group_name_H-M   'P 1'
#
loop_
_entity.id
_entity.type
_entity.pdbx_description
1 polymer ?
#
loop_
_entity_poly.entity_id
_entity_poly.type
_entity_poly.pdbx_seq_one_letter_code
_entity_poly.pdbx_strand_id
1 'polypeptide(L)'
;MAEPGIIPLERALGEGEMALLRRALALGFPLAPTWVVGLEEEFFRLNNLPERIERLFHGVFGVRIDEERLVWAAEEAKKAVRESYLLPERAEAFLEGLKGRGPFLLRRAGKGDAHPAPSPKEALFALKRIWASAFEVEAILERYPSLLSPPAPVLVQEAEIPTEDPFLSLDLTQALGEEVVAYAWRGLLVRIEWPHGG
;
A
#
# COMPACT_ATOMS: atom_id res chain seq x y z
N MET A 1 -11.87 -18.90 -12.19
CA MET A 1 -12.23 -18.15 -10.96
C MET A 1 -11.36 -16.90 -10.95
N ALA A 2 -11.93 -15.72 -10.77
CA ALA A 2 -11.12 -14.49 -10.70
C ALA A 2 -10.26 -14.52 -9.42
N GLU A 3 -9.00 -14.11 -9.50
CA GLU A 3 -8.11 -14.10 -8.34
C GLU A 3 -8.70 -13.24 -7.22
N PRO A 4 -8.65 -13.67 -5.94
CA PRO A 4 -9.35 -13.03 -4.83
C PRO A 4 -8.87 -11.59 -4.53
N GLY A 5 -7.76 -11.14 -5.14
CA GLY A 5 -7.22 -9.79 -5.00
C GLY A 5 -6.45 -9.55 -3.70
N ILE A 6 -6.52 -10.48 -2.75
CA ILE A 6 -5.65 -10.59 -1.59
C ILE A 6 -5.00 -11.98 -1.60
N ILE A 7 -3.68 -12.04 -1.50
CA ILE A 7 -2.93 -13.31 -1.49
C ILE A 7 -1.80 -13.27 -0.46
N PRO A 8 -1.41 -14.41 0.14
CA PRO A 8 -0.23 -14.46 1.00
C PRO A 8 1.04 -14.06 0.26
N LEU A 9 1.97 -13.38 0.96
CA LEU A 9 3.23 -12.88 0.38
C LEU A 9 4.04 -13.97 -0.32
N GLU A 10 4.02 -15.20 0.18
CA GLU A 10 4.72 -16.36 -0.38
C GLU A 10 4.38 -16.59 -1.86
N ARG A 11 3.11 -16.33 -2.19
CA ARG A 11 2.52 -16.55 -3.52
C ARG A 11 2.53 -15.29 -4.38
N ALA A 12 2.78 -14.13 -3.78
CA ALA A 12 2.79 -12.86 -4.49
C ALA A 12 4.11 -12.69 -5.27
N LEU A 13 4.00 -12.21 -6.50
CA LEU A 13 5.14 -11.68 -7.24
C LEU A 13 5.29 -10.20 -6.92
N GLY A 14 6.53 -9.72 -6.93
CA GLY A 14 6.84 -8.31 -6.66
C GLY A 14 8.35 -8.06 -6.63
N GLU A 15 8.70 -6.79 -6.75
CA GLU A 15 10.07 -6.28 -6.74
C GLU A 15 10.34 -5.49 -5.45
N GLY A 16 11.57 -4.99 -5.30
CA GLY A 16 11.99 -4.19 -4.15
C GLY A 16 11.74 -4.91 -2.82
N GLU A 17 11.02 -4.25 -1.91
CA GLU A 17 10.78 -4.75 -0.56
C GLU A 17 10.10 -6.11 -0.55
N MET A 18 9.13 -6.32 -1.43
CA MET A 18 8.40 -7.59 -1.50
C MET A 18 9.33 -8.74 -1.85
N ALA A 19 10.29 -8.51 -2.75
CA ALA A 19 11.30 -9.50 -3.08
C ALA A 19 12.23 -9.78 -1.89
N LEU A 20 12.62 -8.74 -1.14
CA LEU A 20 13.46 -8.88 0.06
C LEU A 20 12.74 -9.65 1.17
N LEU A 21 11.48 -9.30 1.49
CA LEU A 21 10.66 -10.00 2.49
C LEU A 21 10.45 -11.47 2.11
N ARG A 22 10.22 -11.77 0.83
CA ARG A 22 10.11 -13.15 0.33
C ARG A 22 11.42 -13.92 0.44
N ARG A 23 12.56 -13.28 0.11
CA ARG A 23 13.89 -13.88 0.28
C ARG A 23 14.17 -14.15 1.75
N ALA A 24 13.90 -13.20 2.65
CA ALA A 24 14.05 -13.38 4.09
C ALA A 24 13.21 -14.56 4.59
N LEU A 25 11.94 -14.65 4.17
CA LEU A 25 11.08 -15.78 4.51
C LEU A 25 11.64 -17.12 3.99
N ALA A 26 12.15 -17.17 2.76
CA ALA A 26 12.76 -18.36 2.17
C ALA A 26 14.06 -18.78 2.90
N LEU A 27 14.77 -17.82 3.50
CA LEU A 27 15.95 -18.05 4.33
C LEU A 27 15.60 -18.43 5.78
N GLY A 28 14.32 -18.50 6.12
CA GLY A 28 13.84 -18.95 7.44
C GLY A 28 13.73 -17.84 8.49
N PHE A 29 13.81 -16.58 8.10
CA PHE A 29 13.58 -15.47 9.03
C PHE A 29 12.10 -15.43 9.47
N PRO A 30 11.84 -15.13 10.75
CA PRO A 30 10.48 -15.04 11.26
C PRO A 30 9.79 -13.79 10.70
N LEU A 31 8.87 -13.97 9.75
CA LEU A 31 8.11 -12.89 9.12
C LEU A 31 6.73 -12.76 9.77
N ALA A 32 6.27 -11.54 9.99
CA ALA A 32 4.88 -11.28 10.35
C ALA A 32 3.95 -11.79 9.23
N PRO A 33 2.84 -12.47 9.53
CA PRO A 33 1.88 -12.89 8.51
C PRO A 33 1.52 -11.72 7.59
N THR A 34 1.80 -11.87 6.30
CA THR A 34 1.73 -10.77 5.32
C THR A 34 0.88 -11.19 4.12
N TRP A 35 -0.07 -10.34 3.77
CA TRP A 35 -0.88 -10.44 2.57
C TRP A 35 -0.58 -9.28 1.63
N VAL A 36 -0.69 -9.53 0.34
CA VAL A 36 -0.49 -8.58 -0.74
C VAL A 36 -1.83 -8.33 -1.40
N VAL A 37 -2.19 -7.06 -1.55
CA VAL A 37 -3.45 -6.63 -2.12
C VAL A 37 -3.20 -5.95 -3.47
N GLY A 38 -3.75 -6.54 -4.52
CA GLY A 38 -3.60 -6.11 -5.92
C GLY A 38 -4.93 -5.65 -6.54
N LEU A 39 -5.75 -4.93 -5.78
CA LEU A 39 -7.12 -4.56 -6.18
C LEU A 39 -7.25 -3.14 -6.76
N GLU A 40 -6.19 -2.32 -6.70
CA GLU A 40 -6.27 -0.89 -7.02
C GLU A 40 -6.73 -0.63 -8.47
N GLU A 41 -6.12 -1.28 -9.45
CA GLU A 41 -6.49 -1.10 -10.86
C GLU A 41 -7.95 -1.48 -11.14
N GLU A 42 -8.38 -2.65 -10.67
CA GLU A 42 -9.77 -3.12 -10.81
C GLU A 42 -10.75 -2.14 -10.14
N PHE A 43 -10.43 -1.69 -8.92
CA PHE A 43 -11.22 -0.73 -8.17
C PHE A 43 -11.39 0.59 -8.92
N PHE A 44 -10.30 1.14 -9.49
CA PHE A 44 -10.35 2.41 -10.22
C PHE A 44 -11.17 2.29 -11.49
N ARG A 45 -10.92 1.24 -12.28
CA ARG A 45 -11.60 1.01 -13.55
C ARG A 45 -13.10 0.79 -13.36
N LEU A 46 -13.50 -0.05 -12.40
CA LEU A 46 -14.92 -0.38 -12.18
C LEU A 46 -15.74 0.80 -11.63
N ASN A 47 -15.10 1.75 -10.96
CA ASN A 47 -15.75 2.95 -10.44
C ASN A 47 -15.64 4.17 -11.37
N ASN A 48 -15.12 3.98 -12.60
CA ASN A 48 -14.90 5.05 -13.59
C ASN A 48 -14.11 6.22 -12.98
N LEU A 49 -13.16 5.91 -12.08
CA LEU A 49 -12.39 6.91 -11.35
C LEU A 49 -11.45 7.69 -12.26
N PRO A 50 -10.71 7.08 -13.21
CA PRO A 50 -9.83 7.83 -14.13
C PRO A 50 -10.54 9.02 -14.79
N GLU A 51 -11.66 8.76 -15.44
CA GLU A 51 -12.43 9.76 -16.19
C GLU A 51 -13.09 10.80 -15.27
N ARG A 52 -13.47 10.41 -14.05
CA ARG A 52 -14.03 11.33 -13.05
C ARG A 52 -12.95 12.26 -12.51
N ILE A 53 -11.77 11.72 -12.21
CA ILE A 53 -10.63 12.46 -11.67
C ILE A 53 -10.11 13.43 -12.72
N GLU A 54 -9.88 13.00 -13.96
CA GLU A 54 -9.43 13.90 -15.04
C GLU A 54 -10.33 15.11 -15.21
N ARG A 55 -11.65 14.92 -15.10
CA ARG A 55 -12.63 16.02 -15.16
C ARG A 55 -12.51 17.01 -14.01
N LEU A 56 -12.16 16.56 -12.80
CA LEU A 56 -11.95 17.45 -11.65
C LEU A 56 -10.75 18.39 -11.89
N PHE A 57 -9.69 17.87 -12.49
CA PHE A 57 -8.45 18.62 -12.75
C PHE A 57 -8.45 19.41 -14.07
N HIS A 58 -9.54 19.36 -14.83
CA HIS A 58 -9.66 20.12 -16.07
C HIS A 58 -9.46 21.61 -15.80
N GLY A 59 -8.51 22.25 -16.48
CA GLY A 59 -8.22 23.68 -16.31
C GLY A 59 -7.48 24.05 -15.02
N VAL A 60 -7.02 23.08 -14.22
CA VAL A 60 -6.10 23.34 -13.08
C VAL A 60 -4.69 23.64 -13.58
N PHE A 61 -4.22 22.84 -14.55
CA PHE A 61 -2.89 22.94 -15.11
C PHE A 61 -2.93 23.70 -16.45
N GLY A 62 -2.61 24.99 -16.40
CA GLY A 62 -2.50 25.87 -17.57
C GLY A 62 -1.14 26.56 -17.64
N VAL A 63 -1.10 27.81 -18.14
CA VAL A 63 0.14 28.63 -18.17
C VAL A 63 0.67 28.88 -16.75
N ARG A 64 -0.24 28.95 -15.78
CA ARG A 64 0.05 28.92 -14.33
C ARG A 64 -0.90 27.93 -13.68
N ILE A 65 -0.49 27.35 -12.57
CA ILE A 65 -1.33 26.47 -11.76
C ILE A 65 -2.37 27.33 -11.04
N ASP A 66 -3.63 26.93 -11.12
CA ASP A 66 -4.70 27.47 -10.28
C ASP A 66 -4.68 26.73 -8.94
N GLU A 67 -4.03 27.34 -7.94
CA GLU A 67 -3.81 26.72 -6.62
C GLU A 67 -5.12 26.42 -5.87
N GLU A 68 -6.10 27.32 -5.95
CA GLU A 68 -7.41 27.12 -5.30
C GLU A 68 -8.15 25.95 -5.93
N ARG A 69 -8.15 25.88 -7.27
CA ARG A 69 -8.77 24.79 -8.01
C ARG A 69 -8.02 23.47 -7.81
N LEU A 70 -6.69 23.51 -7.67
CA LEU A 70 -5.87 22.33 -7.36
C LEU A 70 -6.26 21.72 -6.01
N VAL A 71 -6.32 22.53 -4.95
CA VAL A 71 -6.71 22.06 -3.61
C VAL A 71 -8.13 21.49 -3.63
N TRP A 72 -9.07 22.18 -4.28
CA TRP A 72 -10.43 21.68 -4.42
C TRP A 72 -10.52 20.35 -5.18
N ALA A 73 -9.84 20.25 -6.33
CA ALA A 73 -9.85 19.03 -7.15
C ALA A 73 -9.21 17.84 -6.42
N ALA A 74 -8.14 18.07 -5.66
CA ALA A 74 -7.50 17.08 -4.82
C ALA A 74 -8.45 16.53 -3.73
N GLU A 75 -9.17 17.40 -3.02
CA GLU A 75 -10.16 16.98 -2.02
C GLU A 75 -11.30 16.17 -2.62
N GLU A 76 -11.84 16.62 -3.76
CA GLU A 76 -12.92 15.90 -4.45
C GLU A 76 -12.45 14.55 -5.01
N ALA A 77 -11.21 14.45 -5.47
CA ALA A 77 -10.62 13.18 -5.90
C ALA A 77 -10.45 12.20 -4.71
N LYS A 78 -9.92 12.67 -3.58
CA LYS A 78 -9.85 11.89 -2.33
C LYS A 78 -11.23 11.40 -1.88
N LYS A 79 -12.24 12.26 -1.99
CA LYS A 79 -13.63 11.90 -1.67
C LYS A 79 -14.18 10.85 -2.63
N ALA A 80 -13.98 11.02 -3.94
CA ALA A 80 -14.41 10.07 -4.96
C ALA A 80 -13.85 8.66 -4.71
N VAL A 81 -12.57 8.55 -4.35
CA VAL A 81 -11.93 7.26 -3.97
C VAL A 81 -12.57 6.68 -2.70
N ARG A 82 -12.74 7.50 -1.65
CA ARG A 82 -13.30 7.06 -0.36
C ARG A 82 -14.77 6.65 -0.44
N GLU A 83 -15.54 7.21 -1.36
CA GLU A 83 -16.97 6.91 -1.52
C GLU A 83 -17.26 5.79 -2.53
N SER A 84 -16.29 5.46 -3.39
CA SER A 84 -16.40 4.38 -4.36
C SER A 84 -16.38 3.00 -3.70
N TYR A 85 -17.06 2.01 -4.28
CA TYR A 85 -17.21 0.69 -3.65
C TYR A 85 -16.28 -0.34 -4.30
N LEU A 86 -15.71 -1.21 -3.47
CA LEU A 86 -15.16 -2.47 -3.96
C LEU A 86 -16.33 -3.38 -4.35
N LEU A 87 -16.10 -4.23 -5.35
CA LEU A 87 -17.03 -5.32 -5.63
C LEU A 87 -17.27 -6.13 -4.35
N PRO A 88 -18.52 -6.48 -4.02
CA PRO A 88 -18.84 -7.22 -2.81
C PRO A 88 -17.98 -8.47 -2.62
N GLU A 89 -17.74 -9.22 -3.69
CA GLU A 89 -16.96 -10.45 -3.67
C GLU A 89 -15.49 -10.20 -3.28
N ARG A 90 -14.93 -9.03 -3.64
CA ARG A 90 -13.57 -8.63 -3.28
C ARG A 90 -13.48 -8.17 -1.84
N ALA A 91 -14.48 -7.42 -1.38
CA ALA A 91 -14.57 -7.00 0.01
C ALA A 91 -14.74 -8.22 0.93
N GLU A 92 -15.58 -9.17 0.57
CA GLU A 92 -15.77 -10.42 1.30
C GLU A 92 -14.50 -11.27 1.31
N ALA A 93 -13.85 -11.47 0.15
CA ALA A 93 -12.59 -12.20 0.09
C ALA A 93 -11.48 -11.55 0.95
N PHE A 94 -11.41 -10.22 0.96
CA PHE A 94 -10.51 -9.46 1.82
C PHE A 94 -10.78 -9.71 3.31
N LEU A 95 -12.05 -9.59 3.74
CA LEU A 95 -12.43 -9.77 5.14
C LEU A 95 -12.24 -11.22 5.60
N GLU A 96 -12.61 -12.19 4.78
CA GLU A 96 -12.43 -13.61 5.10
C GLU A 96 -10.94 -13.99 5.14
N GLY A 97 -10.09 -13.41 4.27
CA GLY A 97 -8.65 -13.63 4.29
C GLY A 97 -7.95 -13.19 5.58
N LEU A 98 -8.54 -12.20 6.27
CA LEU A 98 -8.01 -11.61 7.51
C LEU A 98 -8.78 -12.06 8.77
N LYS A 99 -9.75 -12.95 8.63
CA LYS A 99 -10.67 -13.31 9.71
C LYS A 99 -9.95 -13.96 10.89
N GLY A 100 -10.31 -13.52 12.10
CA GLY A 100 -9.75 -14.07 13.35
C GLY A 100 -8.30 -13.66 13.64
N ARG A 101 -7.76 -12.70 12.90
CA ARG A 101 -6.39 -12.20 13.02
C ARG A 101 -6.38 -10.70 13.36
N GLY A 102 -5.21 -10.21 13.75
CA GLY A 102 -4.97 -8.79 14.00
C GLY A 102 -4.20 -8.55 15.30
N PRO A 103 -3.73 -7.31 15.55
CA PRO A 103 -3.95 -6.10 14.75
C PRO A 103 -3.21 -6.11 13.41
N PHE A 104 -3.59 -5.20 12.50
CA PHE A 104 -2.97 -5.07 11.19
C PHE A 104 -2.27 -3.72 10.99
N LEU A 105 -1.26 -3.75 10.14
CA LEU A 105 -0.58 -2.58 9.60
C LEU A 105 -0.66 -2.63 8.07
N LEU A 106 -1.14 -1.55 7.45
CA LEU A 106 -1.26 -1.45 6.00
C LEU A 106 -0.33 -0.39 5.43
N ARG A 107 0.37 -0.70 4.35
CA ARG A 107 1.31 0.23 3.70
C ARG A 107 1.57 -0.16 2.26
N ARG A 108 2.01 0.79 1.43
CA ARG A 108 2.59 0.44 0.12
C ARG A 108 3.98 -0.15 0.35
N ALA A 109 4.34 -1.18 -0.42
CA ALA A 109 5.70 -1.71 -0.38
C ALA A 109 6.72 -0.61 -0.72
N GLY A 110 7.83 -0.57 0.01
CA GLY A 110 8.88 0.47 -0.08
C GLY A 110 8.54 1.78 0.66
N LYS A 111 7.27 2.04 0.99
CA LYS A 111 6.87 3.28 1.67
C LYS A 111 6.80 3.11 3.19
N GLY A 112 7.19 4.17 3.90
CA GLY A 112 7.15 4.24 5.37
C GLY A 112 5.78 4.58 5.94
N ASP A 113 4.91 5.21 5.15
CA ASP A 113 3.57 5.59 5.60
C ASP A 113 2.71 4.36 5.84
N ALA A 114 2.43 4.13 7.12
CA ALA A 114 1.73 2.96 7.60
C ALA A 114 0.42 3.35 8.28
N HIS A 115 -0.63 2.58 7.99
CA HIS A 115 -1.97 2.78 8.51
C HIS A 115 -2.34 1.62 9.43
N PRO A 116 -2.38 1.84 10.75
CA PRO A 116 -2.82 0.81 11.69
C PRO A 116 -4.32 0.52 11.52
N ALA A 117 -4.68 -0.75 11.72
CA ALA A 117 -6.03 -1.26 11.63
C ALA A 117 -6.25 -2.38 12.65
N PRO A 118 -6.96 -2.14 13.76
CA PRO A 118 -7.22 -3.14 14.81
C PRO A 118 -8.14 -4.29 14.36
N SER A 119 -8.82 -4.18 13.22
CA SER A 119 -9.73 -5.22 12.73
C SER A 119 -9.71 -5.36 11.20
N PRO A 120 -10.17 -6.50 10.63
CA PRO A 120 -10.29 -6.66 9.17
C PRO A 120 -11.12 -5.58 8.49
N LYS A 121 -12.19 -5.11 9.15
CA LYS A 121 -13.03 -4.02 8.63
C LYS A 121 -12.27 -2.70 8.57
N GLU A 122 -11.50 -2.39 9.61
CA GLU A 122 -10.66 -1.20 9.63
C GLU A 122 -9.50 -1.29 8.64
N ALA A 123 -8.99 -2.49 8.36
CA ALA A 123 -8.00 -2.73 7.32
C ALA A 123 -8.57 -2.41 5.93
N LEU A 124 -9.81 -2.79 5.64
CA LEU A 124 -10.48 -2.42 4.38
C LEU A 124 -10.63 -0.90 4.23
N PHE A 125 -10.94 -0.18 5.31
CA PHE A 125 -10.98 1.28 5.27
C PHE A 125 -9.59 1.91 5.13
N ALA A 126 -8.58 1.36 5.79
CA ALA A 126 -7.19 1.79 5.65
C ALA A 126 -6.68 1.63 4.21
N LEU A 127 -7.04 0.52 3.54
CA LEU A 127 -6.71 0.30 2.13
C LEU A 127 -7.22 1.45 1.24
N LYS A 128 -8.47 1.88 1.43
CA LYS A 128 -9.02 3.01 0.67
C LYS A 128 -8.35 4.34 1.02
N ARG A 129 -7.90 4.53 2.25
CA ARG A 129 -7.12 5.72 2.64
C ARG A 129 -5.77 5.76 1.93
N ILE A 130 -5.09 4.62 1.79
CA ILE A 130 -3.82 4.50 1.04
C ILE A 130 -4.00 4.82 -0.45
N TRP A 131 -5.12 4.41 -1.04
CA TRP A 131 -5.42 4.79 -2.43
C TRP A 131 -5.79 6.27 -2.56
N ALA A 132 -6.48 6.82 -1.56
CA ALA A 132 -6.83 8.24 -1.55
C ALA A 132 -5.61 9.16 -1.34
N SER A 133 -4.58 8.74 -0.59
CA SER A 133 -3.38 9.57 -0.36
C SER A 133 -2.60 9.87 -1.64
N ALA A 134 -2.79 9.09 -2.71
CA ALA A 134 -2.27 9.45 -4.03
C ALA A 134 -2.79 10.80 -4.53
N PHE A 135 -3.91 11.30 -4.01
CA PHE A 135 -4.53 12.58 -4.37
C PHE A 135 -4.26 13.70 -3.35
N GLU A 136 -3.24 13.54 -2.50
CA GLU A 136 -2.66 14.68 -1.81
C GLU A 136 -2.00 15.64 -2.81
N VAL A 137 -2.03 16.94 -2.52
CA VAL A 137 -1.58 17.98 -3.46
C VAL A 137 -0.12 17.76 -3.81
N GLU A 138 0.71 17.51 -2.81
CA GLU A 138 2.14 17.22 -2.91
C GLU A 138 2.37 16.00 -3.82
N ALA A 139 1.64 14.91 -3.57
CA ALA A 139 1.75 13.68 -4.33
C ALA A 139 1.35 13.86 -5.80
N ILE A 140 0.33 14.69 -6.08
CA ILE A 140 -0.07 15.04 -7.45
C ILE A 140 1.01 15.86 -8.15
N LEU A 141 1.55 16.88 -7.47
CA LEU A 141 2.59 17.75 -8.02
C LEU A 141 3.89 16.99 -8.32
N GLU A 142 4.28 16.05 -7.45
CA GLU A 142 5.46 15.19 -7.65
C GLU A 142 5.38 14.33 -8.91
N ARG A 143 4.17 13.92 -9.32
CA ARG A 143 3.95 12.99 -10.44
C ARG A 143 3.45 13.68 -11.71
N TYR A 144 3.16 14.97 -11.66
CA TYR A 144 2.66 15.72 -12.81
C TYR A 144 3.59 15.52 -14.03
N PRO A 145 3.07 15.26 -15.25
CA PRO A 145 1.68 15.44 -15.71
C PRO A 145 0.69 14.30 -15.40
N SER A 146 1.11 13.23 -14.74
CA SER A 146 0.25 12.08 -14.46
C SER A 146 -0.63 12.30 -13.23
N LEU A 147 -1.95 12.45 -13.44
CA LEU A 147 -2.92 12.62 -12.35
C LEU A 147 -3.15 11.33 -11.56
N LEU A 148 -3.04 10.18 -12.22
CA LEU A 148 -3.19 8.87 -11.61
C LEU A 148 -1.82 8.30 -11.24
N SER A 149 -1.71 7.75 -10.04
CA SER A 149 -0.56 6.91 -9.70
C SER A 149 -0.69 5.56 -10.42
N PRO A 150 0.42 4.98 -10.90
CA PRO A 150 0.46 3.57 -11.23
C PRO A 150 -0.06 2.74 -10.05
N PRO A 151 -0.90 1.72 -10.29
CA PRO A 151 -1.32 0.79 -9.25
C PRO A 151 -0.10 0.15 -8.58
N ALA A 152 -0.06 0.16 -7.25
CA ALA A 152 1.02 -0.46 -6.50
C ALA A 152 0.47 -1.35 -5.39
N PRO A 153 1.09 -2.52 -5.15
CA PRO A 153 0.61 -3.46 -4.17
C PRO A 153 0.62 -2.86 -2.76
N VAL A 154 -0.44 -3.13 -2.02
CA VAL A 154 -0.54 -2.79 -0.59
C VAL A 154 -0.25 -4.04 0.22
N LEU A 155 0.68 -3.92 1.15
CA LEU A 155 0.98 -4.94 2.15
C LEU A 155 0.01 -4.77 3.31
N VAL A 156 -0.63 -5.87 3.71
CA VAL A 156 -1.40 -5.98 4.95
C VAL A 156 -0.65 -6.96 5.83
N GLN A 157 -0.21 -6.52 7.00
CA GLN A 157 0.65 -7.31 7.88
C GLN A 157 0.00 -7.45 9.23
N GLU A 158 -0.01 -8.66 9.80
CA GLU A 158 -0.47 -8.90 11.17
C GLU A 158 0.60 -8.40 12.15
N ALA A 159 0.59 -7.09 12.40
CA ALA A 159 1.52 -6.38 13.26
C ALA A 159 0.95 -5.03 13.69
N GLU A 160 1.53 -4.45 14.74
CA GLU A 160 1.42 -3.02 15.03
C GLU A 160 2.58 -2.26 14.38
N ILE A 161 2.78 -1.00 14.77
CA ILE A 161 3.90 -0.19 14.31
C ILE A 161 5.22 -0.90 14.70
N PRO A 162 6.06 -1.31 13.73
CA PRO A 162 7.31 -1.97 14.03
C PRO A 162 8.36 -0.94 14.46
N THR A 163 9.38 -1.42 15.16
CA THR A 163 10.58 -0.64 15.49
C THR A 163 11.77 -1.23 14.77
N GLU A 164 12.78 -0.40 14.53
CA GLU A 164 14.07 -0.89 14.03
C GLU A 164 14.62 -1.97 14.97
N ASP A 165 15.13 -3.05 14.37
CA ASP A 165 15.78 -4.16 15.06
C ASP A 165 17.22 -4.29 14.54
N PRO A 166 18.22 -3.75 15.27
CA PRO A 166 19.61 -3.78 14.83
C PRO A 166 20.20 -5.19 14.69
N PHE A 167 19.75 -6.15 15.50
CA PHE A 167 20.24 -7.52 15.43
C PHE A 167 19.71 -8.21 14.18
N LEU A 168 18.40 -8.10 13.95
CA LEU A 168 17.77 -8.62 12.75
C LEU A 168 18.31 -7.94 11.48
N SER A 169 18.65 -6.64 11.54
CA SER A 169 19.28 -5.91 10.44
C SER A 169 20.65 -6.48 10.07
N LEU A 170 21.47 -6.81 11.08
CA LEU A 170 22.78 -7.41 10.87
C LEU A 170 22.65 -8.81 10.23
N ASP A 171 21.76 -9.63 10.79
CA ASP A 171 21.52 -10.99 10.31
C ASP A 171 21.00 -10.98 8.86
N LEU A 172 20.04 -10.10 8.55
CA LEU A 172 19.52 -9.93 7.20
C LEU A 172 20.55 -9.38 6.23
N THR A 173 21.37 -8.42 6.65
CA THR A 173 22.45 -7.88 5.80
C THR A 173 23.44 -8.98 5.43
N GLN A 174 23.83 -9.82 6.39
CA GLN A 174 24.70 -10.96 6.14
C GLN A 174 24.05 -12.01 5.22
N ALA A 175 22.77 -12.31 5.42
CA ALA A 175 22.06 -13.35 4.69
C ALA A 175 21.64 -12.92 3.26
N LEU A 176 21.28 -11.65 3.08
CA LEU A 176 20.87 -11.10 1.78
C LEU A 176 22.06 -10.62 0.93
N GLY A 177 23.20 -10.33 1.56
CA GLY A 177 24.41 -9.85 0.89
C GLY A 177 24.34 -8.38 0.48
N GLU A 178 23.41 -7.62 1.04
CA GLU A 178 23.17 -6.20 0.78
C GLU A 178 22.82 -5.49 2.10
N GLU A 179 23.23 -4.24 2.27
CA GLU A 179 22.95 -3.46 3.48
C GLU A 179 21.46 -3.17 3.59
N VAL A 180 20.85 -3.59 4.70
CA VAL A 180 19.42 -3.40 4.97
C VAL A 180 19.14 -3.01 6.41
N VAL A 181 18.04 -2.30 6.62
CA VAL A 181 17.51 -1.97 7.93
C VAL A 181 16.20 -2.74 8.14
N ALA A 182 16.18 -3.57 9.17
CA ALA A 182 15.04 -4.40 9.53
C ALA A 182 14.15 -3.71 10.55
N TYR A 183 12.86 -3.75 10.32
CA TYR A 183 11.84 -3.29 11.25
C TYR A 183 11.00 -4.48 11.70
N ALA A 184 10.93 -4.69 13.01
CA ALA A 184 10.28 -5.84 13.61
C ALA A 184 9.19 -5.44 14.60
N TRP A 185 8.22 -6.33 14.78
CA TRP A 185 7.23 -6.28 15.84
C TRP A 185 7.18 -7.63 16.53
N ARG A 186 7.44 -7.65 17.85
CA ARG A 186 7.52 -8.88 18.66
C ARG A 186 8.49 -9.93 18.09
N GLY A 187 9.62 -9.48 17.53
CA GLY A 187 10.63 -10.34 16.91
C GLY A 187 10.23 -10.89 15.54
N LEU A 188 9.09 -10.47 14.98
CA LEU A 188 8.68 -10.79 13.61
C LEU A 188 9.07 -9.66 12.68
N LEU A 189 9.75 -9.97 11.58
CA LEU A 189 10.08 -9.04 10.52
C LEU A 189 8.80 -8.49 9.87
N VAL A 190 8.70 -7.17 9.78
CA VAL A 190 7.56 -6.45 9.18
C VAL A 190 8.01 -5.69 7.94
N ARG A 191 9.14 -4.98 8.01
CA ARG A 191 9.60 -4.12 6.92
C ARG A 191 11.12 -4.22 6.76
N ILE A 192 11.56 -4.10 5.52
CA ILE A 192 12.97 -3.99 5.17
C ILE A 192 13.15 -2.67 4.42
N GLU A 193 14.01 -1.80 4.92
CA GLU A 193 14.51 -0.65 4.16
C GLU A 193 15.88 -0.98 3.58
N TRP A 194 16.21 -0.43 2.40
CA TRP A 194 17.50 -0.63 1.75
C TRP A 194 17.94 0.64 1.00
N PRO A 195 19.26 0.88 0.84
CA PRO A 195 19.82 2.10 0.25
C PRO A 195 19.37 2.39 -1.19
N HIS A 196 18.86 1.39 -1.90
CA HIS A 196 18.50 1.48 -3.31
C HIS A 196 16.98 1.50 -3.56
N GLY A 197 16.14 1.74 -2.55
CA GLY A 197 14.70 1.92 -2.80
C GLY A 197 13.84 2.21 -1.58
N GLY A 198 13.31 3.44 -1.53
CA GLY A 198 12.12 3.88 -0.79
C GLY A 198 11.23 4.73 -1.71
#